data_AF-B3S3Y4-F1
#
_entry.id   AF-B3S3Y4-F1
#
_cell.length_a   1.000
_cell.length_b   1.000
_cell.length_c   1.000
_cell.angle_alpha   90.00
_cell.angle_beta   90.00
_cell.angle_gamma   90.00
#
_symmetry.space_group_name_H-M   'P 1'
#
loop_
_entity.id
_entity.type
_entity.pdbx_description
1 polymer ?
#
loop_
_entity_poly.entity_id
_entity_poly.type
_entity_poly.pdbx_seq_one_letter_code
_entity_poly.pdbx_strand_id
1 'polypeptide(L)'
;MPYRSSKCLITLAQLGTFNTRTDKRIKRIVETGGKECDYVPGSIPVEWEAWLRGKRVEPPTVEELIEREQRAQLLAKRVIALEEKEAQMLQKPEVGHASAPMYDKADSEDQASTGKDFQPASWKPK
;
A
#
# COMPACT_ATOMS: atom_id res chain seq x y z
N MET A 1 31.41 0.20 8.99
CA MET A 1 30.29 0.61 9.86
C MET A 1 28.99 0.14 9.23
N PRO A 2 28.16 -0.69 9.91
CA PRO A 2 26.80 -0.89 9.41
C PRO A 2 25.70 -0.74 10.48
N TYR A 3 24.71 0.05 10.09
CA TYR A 3 23.28 -0.04 10.42
C TYR A 3 22.86 -0.07 11.91
N ARG A 4 22.98 1.10 12.57
CA ARG A 4 22.14 1.49 13.72
C ARG A 4 20.97 2.35 13.22
N SER A 5 20.01 1.72 12.56
CA SER A 5 18.62 2.22 12.57
C SER A 5 17.92 1.46 13.69
N SER A 6 17.25 2.16 14.62
CA SER A 6 16.60 1.60 15.82
C SER A 6 15.39 0.70 15.52
N LYS A 7 15.41 -0.02 14.39
CA LYS A 7 14.42 -0.99 13.96
C LYS A 7 14.98 -2.37 14.30
N CYS A 8 14.24 -3.11 15.11
CA CYS A 8 14.58 -4.43 15.63
C CYS A 8 15.31 -5.29 14.59
N LEU A 9 16.60 -5.56 14.83
CA LEU A 9 17.36 -6.51 14.04
C LEU A 9 16.81 -7.91 14.39
N ILE A 10 16.02 -8.46 13.48
CA ILE A 10 15.55 -9.85 13.54
C ILE A 10 16.65 -10.69 12.93
N THR A 11 17.39 -11.42 13.75
CA THR A 11 18.37 -12.40 13.29
C THR A 11 17.63 -13.67 12.83
N LEU A 12 17.88 -14.07 11.59
CA LEU A 12 17.32 -15.26 10.95
C LEU A 12 17.99 -16.53 11.50
N ALA A 13 17.26 -17.33 12.28
CA ALA A 13 17.62 -18.72 12.52
C ALA A 13 16.97 -19.60 11.43
N GLN A 14 17.79 -20.10 10.51
CA GLN A 14 17.38 -21.00 9.42
C GLN A 14 17.00 -22.37 10.01
N LEU A 15 15.72 -22.77 9.92
CA LEU A 15 15.33 -24.16 10.10
C LEU A 15 14.61 -24.65 8.83
N GLY A 16 15.10 -25.78 8.32
CA GLY A 16 14.88 -26.28 6.96
C GLY A 16 13.43 -26.49 6.56
N THR A 17 13.21 -26.35 5.26
CA THR A 17 11.97 -26.69 4.57
C THR A 17 11.83 -28.21 4.49
N PHE A 18 10.74 -28.78 5.00
CA PHE A 18 10.09 -29.97 4.41
C PHE A 18 8.65 -30.05 4.90
N ASN A 19 7.71 -29.93 3.96
CA ASN A 19 6.29 -30.15 4.19
C ASN A 19 6.02 -31.66 4.02
N THR A 20 5.81 -32.37 5.13
CA THR A 20 5.14 -33.68 5.11
C THR A 20 3.98 -33.65 6.10
N ARG A 21 2.78 -33.63 5.53
CA ARG A 21 1.52 -34.19 6.04
C ARG A 21 1.55 -34.59 7.52
N THR A 22 1.55 -33.61 8.40
CA THR A 22 1.18 -33.76 9.81
C THR A 22 0.42 -32.51 10.20
N ASP A 23 -0.72 -32.68 10.86
CA ASP A 23 -1.58 -31.62 11.38
C ASP A 23 -0.90 -30.92 12.58
N LYS A 24 0.30 -30.40 12.35
CA LYS A 24 1.14 -29.71 13.33
C LYS A 24 1.55 -28.40 12.69
N ARG A 25 0.91 -27.30 13.13
CA ARG A 25 1.28 -25.94 12.70
C ARG A 25 2.79 -25.73 12.87
N ILE A 26 3.47 -25.41 11.77
CA ILE A 26 4.90 -25.08 11.78
C ILE A 26 5.10 -23.86 12.69
N LYS A 27 5.89 -24.02 13.75
CA LYS A 27 6.23 -22.92 14.65
C LYS A 27 7.40 -22.13 14.07
N ARG A 28 7.21 -20.82 13.89
CA ARG A 28 8.23 -19.87 13.45
C ARG A 28 8.43 -18.87 14.58
N ILE A 29 9.69 -18.64 14.99
CA ILE A 29 10.05 -17.78 16.12
C ILE A 29 10.99 -16.69 15.62
N VAL A 30 10.86 -15.49 16.16
CA VAL A 30 11.74 -14.35 15.90
C VAL A 30 12.40 -13.92 17.20
N GLU A 31 13.72 -13.81 17.14
CA GLU A 31 14.51 -13.23 18.23
C GLU A 31 14.78 -11.76 17.91
N THR A 32 14.38 -10.88 18.83
CA THR A 32 14.67 -9.45 18.74
C THR A 32 15.90 -9.14 19.57
N GLY A 33 16.90 -8.44 19.02
CA GLY A 33 18.10 -8.05 19.76
C GLY A 33 17.90 -7.01 20.89
N GLY A 34 16.65 -6.65 21.21
CA GLY A 34 16.29 -5.70 22.28
C GLY A 34 15.84 -6.39 23.57
N LYS A 35 15.47 -5.60 24.59
CA LYS A 35 14.81 -6.13 25.79
C LYS A 35 13.37 -6.51 25.42
N GLU A 36 12.85 -7.58 26.04
CA GLU A 36 11.50 -8.10 25.79
C GLU A 36 10.38 -7.05 25.99
N CYS A 37 10.64 -6.00 26.77
CA CYS A 37 9.70 -4.92 27.07
C CYS A 37 9.53 -3.88 25.95
N ASP A 38 10.39 -3.87 24.92
CA ASP A 38 10.40 -2.80 23.90
C ASP A 38 9.64 -3.18 22.61
N TYR A 39 8.89 -4.30 22.63
CA TYR A 39 8.09 -4.71 21.48
C TYR A 39 6.93 -3.75 21.23
N VAL A 40 6.96 -3.05 20.11
CA VAL A 40 5.83 -2.24 19.62
C VAL A 40 5.06 -3.04 18.57
N PRO A 41 3.74 -3.23 18.72
CA PRO A 41 2.90 -3.81 17.67
C PRO A 41 3.07 -3.05 16.35
N GLY A 42 3.35 -3.77 15.26
CA GLY A 42 3.62 -3.16 13.94
C GLY A 42 5.09 -2.78 13.67
N SER A 43 6.00 -3.03 14.63
CA SER A 43 7.46 -2.91 14.41
C SER A 43 8.02 -3.94 13.42
N ILE A 44 7.35 -5.10 13.30
CA ILE A 44 7.75 -6.19 12.39
C ILE A 44 7.37 -5.79 10.95
N PRO A 45 8.31 -5.90 9.98
CA PRO A 45 7.99 -5.73 8.57
C PRO A 45 6.88 -6.69 8.10
N VAL A 46 6.06 -6.26 7.15
CA VAL A 46 4.86 -7.02 6.76
C VAL A 46 5.21 -8.35 6.09
N GLU A 47 6.35 -8.41 5.39
CA GLU A 47 6.86 -9.59 4.71
C GLU A 47 7.27 -10.67 5.73
N TRP A 48 7.93 -10.23 6.81
CA TRP A 48 8.27 -11.07 7.96
C TRP A 48 7.03 -11.54 8.70
N GLU A 49 6.04 -10.67 8.89
CA GLU A 49 4.77 -11.04 9.51
C GLU A 49 3.99 -12.07 8.68
N ALA A 50 3.95 -11.91 7.35
CA ALA A 50 3.32 -12.86 6.44
C ALA A 50 4.01 -14.23 6.48
N TRP A 51 5.33 -14.25 6.59
CA TRP A 51 6.07 -15.49 6.80
C TRP A 51 5.80 -16.08 8.19
N LEU A 52 5.89 -15.32 9.28
CA LEU A 52 5.61 -15.85 10.63
C LEU A 52 4.21 -16.45 10.76
N ARG A 53 3.22 -15.83 10.11
CA ARG A 53 1.82 -16.30 10.07
C ARG A 53 1.59 -17.49 9.14
N GLY A 54 2.61 -17.95 8.42
CA GLY A 54 2.49 -19.07 7.48
C GLY A 54 1.77 -18.73 6.18
N LYS A 55 1.52 -17.44 5.89
CA LYS A 55 0.96 -16.99 4.60
C LYS A 55 1.96 -17.15 3.47
N ARG A 56 3.26 -16.99 3.76
CA ARG A 56 4.37 -17.27 2.84
C ARG A 56 5.06 -18.57 3.20
N VAL A 57 5.50 -19.32 2.20
CA VAL A 57 6.30 -20.56 2.40
C VAL A 57 7.76 -20.18 2.68
N GLU A 58 8.31 -19.30 1.85
CA GLU A 58 9.70 -18.87 1.90
C GLU A 58 9.86 -17.58 2.73
N PRO A 59 11.00 -17.44 3.44
CA PRO A 59 11.32 -16.20 4.15
C PRO A 59 11.54 -15.07 3.13
N PRO A 60 11.30 -13.81 3.53
CA PRO A 60 11.58 -12.67 2.65
C PRO A 60 13.09 -12.56 2.37
N THR A 61 13.42 -12.13 1.15
CA THR A 61 14.81 -11.85 0.75
C THR A 61 15.24 -10.47 1.25
N VAL A 62 16.56 -10.27 1.36
CA VAL A 62 17.12 -8.98 1.79
C VAL A 62 16.79 -7.87 0.78
N GLU A 63 16.79 -8.20 -0.51
CA GLU A 63 16.46 -7.28 -1.60
C GLU A 63 15.01 -6.79 -1.49
N GLU A 64 14.05 -7.68 -1.18
CA GLU A 64 12.65 -7.28 -0.94
C GLU A 64 12.52 -6.24 0.18
N LEU A 65 13.30 -6.40 1.25
CA LEU A 65 13.28 -5.47 2.39
C LEU A 65 13.85 -4.10 2.01
N ILE A 66 14.90 -4.07 1.20
CA ILE A 66 15.49 -2.83 0.69
C ILE A 66 14.51 -2.12 -0.25
N GLU A 67 13.90 -2.84 -1.18
CA GLU A 67 12.89 -2.27 -2.08
C GLU A 67 11.71 -1.68 -1.32
N ARG A 68 11.24 -2.35 -0.28
CA ARG A 68 10.17 -1.84 0.59
C ARG A 68 10.57 -0.51 1.23
N GLU A 69 11.78 -0.41 1.78
CA GLU A 69 12.25 0.82 2.41
C GLU A 69 12.39 1.95 1.38
N GLN A 70 12.91 1.67 0.19
CA GLN A 70 12.96 2.63 -0.91
C GLN A 70 11.56 3.11 -1.32
N ARG A 71 10.60 2.20 -1.49
CA ARG A 71 9.20 2.55 -1.79
C ARG A 71 8.59 3.41 -0.69
N ALA A 72 8.82 3.08 0.57
CA ALA A 72 8.32 3.87 1.70
C ALA A 72 8.88 5.30 1.70
N GLN A 73 10.18 5.46 1.45
CA GLN A 73 10.82 6.78 1.33
C GLN A 73 10.29 7.58 0.14
N LEU A 74 10.09 6.93 -1.01
CA LEU A 74 9.51 7.57 -2.19
C LEU A 74 8.08 8.03 -1.95
N LEU A 75 7.26 7.21 -1.29
CA LEU A 75 5.89 7.57 -0.94
C LEU A 75 5.86 8.77 0.02
N ALA A 76 6.71 8.78 1.05
CA ALA A 76 6.81 9.91 1.97
C ALA A 76 7.12 11.23 1.24
N LYS A 77 8.08 11.21 0.30
CA LYS A 77 8.40 12.39 -0.54
C LYS A 77 7.22 12.81 -1.41
N ARG A 78 6.48 11.86 -1.99
CA ARG A 78 5.31 12.14 -2.83
C ARG A 78 4.17 12.76 -2.02
N VAL A 79 3.93 12.27 -0.80
CA VAL A 79 2.90 12.81 0.10
C VAL A 79 3.21 14.27 0.42
N ILE A 80 4.44 14.58 0.85
CA ILE A 80 4.86 15.97 1.13
C ILE A 80 4.65 16.87 -0.10
N ALA A 81 5.09 16.41 -1.28
CA ALA A 81 4.93 17.19 -2.51
C ALA A 81 3.46 17.38 -2.94
N LEU A 82 2.56 16.46 -2.57
CA LEU A 82 1.12 16.62 -2.81
C LEU A 82 0.50 17.61 -1.82
N GLU A 83 0.86 17.51 -0.54
CA GLU A 83 0.41 18.46 0.50
C GLU A 83 0.82 19.90 0.16
N GLU A 84 2.05 20.11 -0.33
CA GLU A 84 2.52 21.43 -0.79
C GLU A 84 1.72 21.96 -1.99
N LYS A 85 1.41 21.09 -2.96
CA LYS A 85 0.59 21.45 -4.13
C LYS A 85 -0.84 21.79 -3.74
N GLU A 86 -1.45 21.00 -2.84
CA GLU A 86 -2.78 21.25 -2.32
C GLU A 86 -2.83 22.58 -1.56
N ALA A 87 -1.84 22.87 -0.70
CA ALA A 87 -1.73 24.15 -0.02
C ALA A 87 -1.58 25.34 -1.01
N GLN A 88 -0.82 25.16 -2.09
CA GLN A 88 -0.70 26.19 -3.13
C GLN A 88 -2.00 26.39 -3.92
N MET A 89 -2.76 25.32 -4.20
CA MET A 89 -4.05 25.41 -4.87
C MET A 89 -5.10 26.10 -4.00
N LEU A 90 -5.09 25.89 -2.68
CA LEU A 90 -5.97 26.61 -1.74
C LEU A 90 -5.68 28.12 -1.68
N GLN A 91 -4.44 28.54 -1.94
CA GLN A 91 -4.08 29.97 -1.99
C GLN A 91 -4.41 30.62 -3.34
N LYS A 92 -4.52 29.81 -4.41
CA LYS A 92 -4.95 30.30 -5.72
C LYS A 92 -6.47 30.47 -5.68
N PRO A 93 -7.04 31.60 -6.13
CA PRO A 93 -8.49 31.75 -6.19
C PRO A 93 -9.07 30.59 -7.01
N GLU A 94 -10.02 29.86 -6.43
CA GLU A 94 -10.78 28.84 -7.12
C GLU A 94 -11.47 29.52 -8.31
N VAL A 95 -10.94 29.25 -9.50
CA VAL A 95 -11.57 29.56 -10.78
C VAL A 95 -12.85 28.73 -10.78
N GLY A 96 -13.96 29.33 -10.34
CA GLY A 96 -15.22 28.63 -10.14
C GLY A 96 -15.62 27.88 -11.41
N HIS A 97 -16.51 26.88 -11.28
CA HIS A 97 -17.03 26.11 -12.42
C HIS A 97 -17.57 26.96 -13.59
N ALA A 98 -17.85 28.25 -13.37
CA ALA A 98 -18.24 29.23 -14.37
C ALA A 98 -17.09 29.85 -15.20
N SER A 99 -15.83 29.54 -14.91
CA SER A 99 -14.64 30.14 -15.54
C SER A 99 -13.80 29.13 -16.33
N ALA A 100 -14.43 28.06 -16.82
CA ALA A 100 -13.84 27.23 -17.85
C ALA A 100 -13.53 28.09 -19.09
N PRO A 101 -12.35 27.93 -19.73
CA PRO A 101 -12.13 28.52 -21.05
C PRO A 101 -13.25 28.02 -21.97
N MET A 102 -13.90 28.93 -22.70
CA MET A 102 -14.90 28.60 -23.71
C MET A 102 -14.28 27.56 -24.64
N TYR A 103 -14.68 26.30 -24.45
CA TYR A 103 -14.32 25.23 -25.37
C TYR A 103 -15.20 25.44 -26.59
N ASP A 104 -14.62 25.89 -27.69
CA ASP A 104 -15.30 26.04 -28.97
C ASP A 104 -15.87 24.67 -29.36
N LYS A 105 -17.15 24.45 -29.04
CA LYS A 105 -17.90 23.29 -29.52
C LYS A 105 -18.06 23.48 -31.03
N ALA A 106 -17.32 22.68 -31.81
CA ALA A 106 -17.76 22.38 -33.15
C ALA A 106 -19.17 21.79 -33.06
N ASP A 107 -20.10 22.35 -33.82
CA ASP A 107 -21.51 21.98 -33.86
C ASP A 107 -21.66 20.45 -33.96
N SER A 108 -21.94 19.83 -32.82
CA SER A 108 -22.10 18.39 -32.67
C SER A 108 -23.61 18.16 -32.63
N GLU A 109 -24.19 17.99 -33.81
CA GLU A 109 -25.64 17.87 -34.05
C GLU A 109 -26.29 16.62 -33.46
N ASP A 110 -25.55 15.76 -32.77
CA ASP A 110 -26.07 14.51 -32.22
C ASP A 110 -25.98 14.45 -30.69
N GLN A 111 -26.69 15.35 -30.01
CA GLN A 111 -27.10 15.07 -28.62
C GLN A 111 -28.24 14.04 -28.65
N ALA A 112 -27.90 12.78 -28.91
CA ALA A 112 -28.84 11.67 -28.82
C ALA A 112 -29.38 11.61 -27.38
N SER A 113 -30.61 12.12 -27.22
CA SER A 113 -31.39 12.08 -25.99
C SER A 113 -31.83 10.65 -25.73
N THR A 114 -30.90 9.80 -25.28
CA THR A 114 -31.16 8.43 -24.82
C THR A 114 -31.85 8.41 -23.44
N GLY A 115 -32.58 9.47 -23.11
CA GLY A 115 -33.31 9.60 -21.84
C GLY A 115 -34.56 8.73 -21.77
N LYS A 116 -35.04 8.20 -22.90
CA LYS A 116 -36.28 7.40 -22.94
C LYS A 116 -36.07 5.88 -22.86
N ASP A 117 -34.85 5.38 -23.03
CA ASP A 117 -34.56 3.93 -23.03
C ASP A 117 -34.12 3.39 -21.66
N PHE A 118 -33.99 4.24 -20.64
CA PHE A 118 -33.68 3.78 -19.29
C PHE A 118 -34.91 3.17 -18.62
N GLN A 119 -34.88 1.86 -18.39
CA GLN A 119 -35.91 1.11 -17.67
C GLN A 119 -35.36 0.66 -16.29
N PRO A 120 -35.60 1.42 -15.20
CA PRO A 120 -34.98 1.17 -13.89
C PRO A 120 -35.35 -0.19 -13.27
N ALA A 121 -36.44 -0.82 -13.72
CA ALA A 121 -36.94 -2.09 -13.18
C ALA A 121 -36.20 -3.35 -13.69
N SER A 122 -35.27 -3.24 -14.65
CA SER A 122 -34.58 -4.39 -15.22
C SER A 122 -33.37 -4.89 -14.40
N TRP A 123 -33.04 -4.24 -13.28
CA TRP A 123 -31.91 -4.65 -12.47
C TRP A 123 -32.30 -5.77 -11.48
N LYS A 124 -31.80 -6.98 -11.73
CA LYS A 124 -31.86 -8.11 -10.80
C LYS A 124 -30.44 -8.62 -10.55
N PRO A 125 -29.75 -8.16 -9.50
CA PRO A 125 -28.46 -8.73 -9.12
C PRO A 125 -28.63 -10.23 -8.78
N LYS A 126 -27.69 -11.06 -9.24
CA LYS A 126 -27.66 -12.51 -9.00
C LYS A 126 -27.16 -12.83 -7.59
#